data_AF-A0A1X1RJ73-F1
#
_entry.id   AF-A0A1X1RJ73-F1
#
_cell.length_a   1.000
_cell.length_b   1.000
_cell.length_c   1.000
_cell.angle_alpha   90.00
_cell.angle_beta   90.00
_cell.angle_gamma   90.00
#
_symmetry.space_group_name_H-M   'P 1'
#
loop_
_entity.id
_entity.type
_entity.pdbx_description
1 polymer ?
#
loop_
_entity_poly.entity_id
_entity_poly.type
_entity_poly.pdbx_seq_one_letter_code
_entity_poly.pdbx_strand_id
1 'polypeptide(L)'
;MLLNGRLRREWQDRPALTEAVTRAFVVADGTVDVVQAEEFIARMMARAIAGGDPTSRQMQIAAVVADVWLANLTAWVRQRATTAECCQRLDHATRLLLARELQE
;
A
#
# COMPACT_ATOMS: atom_id res chain seq x y z
N MET A 1 -12.93 3.11 8.83
CA MET A 1 -12.76 1.65 8.78
C MET A 1 -12.90 1.14 7.33
N LEU A 2 -12.05 1.54 6.38
CA LEU A 2 -12.38 1.28 4.95
C LEU A 2 -11.25 0.73 4.06
N LEU A 3 -9.99 1.17 4.23
CA LEU A 3 -8.91 0.70 3.36
C LEU A 3 -8.40 -0.71 3.74
N ASN A 4 -8.09 -0.92 5.03
CA ASN A 4 -7.42 -2.14 5.51
C ASN A 4 -8.34 -3.39 5.49
N GLY A 5 -9.61 -3.24 5.86
CA GLY A 5 -10.56 -4.35 5.86
C GLY A 5 -10.92 -4.87 4.45
N ARG A 6 -10.88 -3.99 3.44
CA ARG A 6 -11.14 -4.35 2.05
C ARG A 6 -9.90 -4.96 1.38
N LEU A 7 -8.72 -4.36 1.59
CA LEU A 7 -7.43 -4.93 1.17
C LEU A 7 -7.21 -6.34 1.74
N ARG A 8 -7.49 -6.53 3.04
CA ARG A 8 -7.35 -7.83 3.70
C ARG A 8 -8.23 -8.91 3.05
N ARG A 9 -9.47 -8.59 2.69
CA ARG A 9 -10.37 -9.54 2.02
C ARG A 9 -9.87 -9.90 0.63
N GLU A 10 -9.51 -8.92 -0.19
CA GLU A 10 -8.98 -9.16 -1.54
C GLU A 10 -7.70 -10.02 -1.51
N TRP A 11 -6.80 -9.79 -0.55
CA TRP A 11 -5.60 -10.60 -0.34
C TRP A 11 -5.90 -12.05 0.07
N GLN A 12 -6.97 -12.26 0.84
CA GLN A 12 -7.38 -13.58 1.33
C GLN A 12 -8.21 -14.37 0.31
N ASP A 13 -9.04 -13.69 -0.47
CA ASP A 13 -9.94 -14.34 -1.44
C ASP A 13 -9.18 -14.88 -2.64
N ARG A 14 -8.02 -14.30 -2.99
CA ARG A 14 -7.23 -14.70 -4.18
C ARG A 14 -5.73 -14.73 -3.88
N PRO A 15 -5.26 -15.64 -3.02
CA PRO A 15 -3.87 -15.65 -2.55
C PRO A 15 -2.87 -15.93 -3.68
N ALA A 16 -3.17 -16.85 -4.60
CA ALA A 16 -2.29 -17.15 -5.75
C ALA A 16 -2.18 -15.97 -6.75
N LEU A 17 -3.28 -15.23 -6.96
CA LEU A 17 -3.25 -14.02 -7.80
C LEU A 17 -2.45 -12.91 -7.11
N THR A 18 -2.68 -12.70 -5.80
CA THR A 18 -1.95 -11.72 -4.98
C THR A 18 -0.46 -12.02 -4.99
N GLU A 19 -0.08 -13.29 -4.85
CA GLU A 19 1.31 -13.76 -4.93
C GLU A 19 1.91 -13.58 -6.33
N ALA A 20 1.18 -13.92 -7.39
CA ALA A 20 1.66 -13.78 -8.77
C ALA A 20 1.89 -12.30 -9.16
N VAL A 21 0.94 -11.43 -8.84
CA VAL A 21 1.05 -9.98 -9.07
C VAL A 21 2.19 -9.41 -8.25
N THR A 22 2.29 -9.76 -6.96
CA THR A 22 3.37 -9.27 -6.11
C THR A 22 4.73 -9.77 -6.60
N ARG A 23 4.86 -11.03 -7.03
CA ARG A 23 6.10 -11.53 -7.64
C ARG A 23 6.43 -10.78 -8.92
N ALA A 24 5.44 -10.45 -9.76
CA ALA A 24 5.65 -9.64 -10.96
C ALA A 24 6.17 -8.23 -10.59
N PHE A 25 5.60 -7.58 -9.57
CA PHE A 25 6.09 -6.28 -9.07
C PHE A 25 7.51 -6.35 -8.49
N VAL A 26 7.85 -7.41 -7.74
CA VAL A 26 9.17 -7.56 -7.10
C VAL A 26 10.26 -7.97 -8.08
N VAL A 27 9.91 -8.70 -9.15
CA VAL A 27 10.86 -9.24 -10.15
C VAL A 27 11.04 -8.29 -11.34
N ALA A 28 10.04 -7.48 -11.66
CA ALA A 28 10.16 -6.50 -12.73
C ALA A 28 11.15 -5.40 -12.31
N ASP A 29 12.36 -5.46 -12.86
CA ASP A 29 13.35 -4.39 -12.72
C ASP A 29 12.87 -3.12 -13.45
N GLY A 30 12.15 -2.24 -12.73
CA GLY A 30 11.89 -0.85 -13.13
C GLY A 30 11.25 -0.69 -14.51
N THR A 31 10.51 -1.68 -14.99
CA THR A 31 9.83 -1.57 -16.28
C THR A 31 8.78 -0.47 -16.22
N VAL A 32 8.57 0.22 -17.34
CA VAL A 32 7.64 1.35 -17.46
C VAL A 32 6.23 1.00 -16.99
N ASP A 33 5.80 -0.25 -17.13
CA ASP A 33 4.48 -0.72 -16.68
C ASP A 33 4.38 -0.83 -15.15
N VAL A 34 5.47 -1.20 -14.48
CA VAL A 34 5.51 -1.32 -13.02
C VAL A 34 5.58 0.05 -12.36
N VAL A 35 6.39 0.96 -12.90
CA VAL A 35 6.44 2.36 -12.43
C VAL A 35 5.06 3.02 -12.58
N GLN A 36 4.37 2.83 -13.71
CA GLN A 36 3.02 3.35 -13.90
C GLN A 36 2.00 2.76 -12.91
N ALA A 37 2.12 1.46 -12.61
CA ALA A 37 1.22 0.82 -11.67
C ALA A 37 1.48 1.26 -10.22
N GLU A 38 2.73 1.47 -9.82
CA GLU A 38 3.10 2.08 -8.54
C GLU A 38 2.52 3.49 -8.39
N GLU A 39 2.71 4.34 -9.40
CA GLU A 39 2.14 5.70 -9.41
C GLU A 39 0.62 5.71 -9.37
N PHE A 40 -0.03 4.74 -10.02
CA PHE A 40 -1.47 4.61 -10.01
C PHE A 40 -1.97 4.25 -8.59
N ILE A 41 -1.30 3.29 -7.93
CA ILE A 41 -1.61 2.88 -6.55
C ILE A 41 -1.40 4.05 -5.58
N ALA A 42 -0.28 4.77 -5.69
CA ALA A 42 -0.01 5.94 -4.86
C ALA A 42 -1.08 7.04 -5.02
N ARG A 43 -1.50 7.33 -6.27
CA ARG A 43 -2.59 8.29 -6.54
C ARG A 43 -3.94 7.84 -5.99
N MET A 44 -4.26 6.55 -6.06
CA MET A 44 -5.46 6.01 -5.43
C MET A 44 -5.44 6.18 -3.92
N MET A 45 -4.30 5.89 -3.28
CA MET A 45 -4.13 6.08 -1.84
C MET A 45 -4.24 7.55 -1.45
N ALA A 46 -3.67 8.47 -2.23
CA ALA A 46 -3.76 9.91 -1.99
C ALA A 46 -5.21 10.41 -2.01
N ARG A 47 -6.00 10.02 -3.02
CA ARG A 47 -7.43 10.35 -3.07
C ARG A 47 -8.22 9.76 -1.91
N ALA A 48 -7.89 8.54 -1.49
CA ALA A 48 -8.54 7.89 -0.35
C ALA A 48 -8.23 8.61 0.98
N ILE A 49 -7.01 9.14 1.13
CA ILE A 49 -6.61 9.95 2.28
C ILE A 49 -7.32 11.32 2.26
N ALA A 50 -7.38 11.96 1.09
CA ALA A 50 -7.94 13.30 0.95
C ALA A 50 -9.48 13.36 1.01
N GLY A 51 -10.16 12.27 0.66
CA GLY A 51 -11.63 12.26 0.47
C GLY A 51 -12.08 13.08 -0.76
N GLY A 52 -11.16 13.36 -1.68
CA GLY A 52 -11.35 14.27 -2.81
C GLY A 52 -10.03 14.45 -3.58
N ASP A 53 -9.77 15.67 -4.06
CA ASP A 53 -8.48 16.00 -4.67
C ASP A 53 -7.38 16.17 -3.61
N PRO A 54 -6.26 15.42 -3.71
CA PRO A 54 -5.22 15.44 -2.69
C PRO A 54 -4.32 16.67 -2.78
N THR A 55 -3.92 17.20 -1.62
CA THR A 55 -2.86 18.22 -1.52
C THR A 55 -1.47 17.63 -1.79
N SER A 56 -0.47 18.47 -2.03
CA SER A 56 0.93 18.02 -2.18
C SER A 56 1.43 17.23 -0.97
N ARG A 57 1.02 17.60 0.25
CA ARG A 57 1.38 16.89 1.49
C ARG A 57 0.72 15.51 1.55
N GLN A 58 -0.55 15.42 1.19
CA GLN A 58 -1.28 14.15 1.11
C GLN A 58 -0.72 13.22 0.04
N MET A 59 -0.26 13.77 -1.08
CA MET A 59 0.48 13.00 -2.10
C MET A 59 1.79 12.43 -1.54
N GLN A 60 2.55 13.20 -0.77
CA GLN A 60 3.78 12.72 -0.12
C GLN A 60 3.49 11.63 0.91
N ILE A 61 2.45 11.79 1.73
CA ILE A 61 2.02 10.76 2.69
C ILE A 61 1.60 9.48 1.96
N ALA A 62 0.83 9.61 0.89
CA ALA A 62 0.37 8.47 0.11
C ALA A 62 1.52 7.68 -0.52
N ALA A 63 2.57 8.37 -0.98
CA ALA A 63 3.79 7.72 -1.47
C ALA A 63 4.44 6.86 -0.38
N VAL A 64 4.62 7.40 0.84
CA VAL A 64 5.19 6.64 1.96
C VAL A 64 4.30 5.46 2.35
N VAL A 65 2.97 5.62 2.32
CA VAL A 65 2.04 4.50 2.57
C VAL A 65 2.16 3.42 1.49
N ALA A 66 2.35 3.80 0.23
CA ALA A 66 2.58 2.87 -0.88
C ALA A 66 3.89 2.10 -0.71
N ASP A 67 4.98 2.76 -0.29
CA ASP A 67 6.26 2.11 0.01
C ASP A 67 6.12 1.06 1.13
N VAL A 68 5.41 1.41 2.20
CA VAL A 68 5.13 0.48 3.31
C VAL A 68 4.27 -0.69 2.86
N TRP A 69 3.29 -0.46 2.00
CA TRP A 69 2.47 -1.51 1.41
C TRP A 69 3.31 -2.48 0.57
N LEU A 70 4.18 -1.96 -0.31
CA LEU A 70 5.05 -2.76 -1.17
C LEU A 70 6.08 -3.57 -0.35
N ALA A 71 6.67 -2.97 0.68
CA ALA A 71 7.59 -3.65 1.59
C ALA A 71 6.92 -4.82 2.32
N ASN A 72 5.67 -4.64 2.78
CA ASN A 72 4.89 -5.70 3.42
C ASN A 72 4.51 -6.82 2.44
N LEU A 73 4.08 -6.48 1.22
CA LEU A 73 3.82 -7.45 0.17
C LEU A 73 5.06 -8.29 -0.16
N THR A 74 6.22 -7.65 -0.29
CA THR A 74 7.50 -8.32 -0.52
C THR A 74 7.88 -9.25 0.63
N ALA A 75 7.60 -8.86 1.88
CA ALA A 75 7.83 -9.69 3.05
C ALA A 75 6.88 -10.90 3.08
N TRP A 76 5.60 -10.70 2.77
CA TRP A 76 4.59 -11.74 2.75
C TRP A 76 4.86 -12.82 1.68
N VAL A 77 5.18 -12.42 0.44
CA VAL A 77 5.53 -13.37 -0.63
C VAL A 77 6.78 -14.18 -0.31
N ARG A 78 7.76 -13.58 0.38
CA ARG A 78 8.96 -14.28 0.85
C ARG A 78 8.73 -15.09 2.13
N GLN A 79 7.47 -15.24 2.58
CA GLN A 79 7.08 -15.94 3.81
C GLN A 79 7.80 -15.40 5.08
N ARG A 80 8.18 -14.11 5.07
CA ARG A 80 8.82 -13.43 6.22
C ARG A 80 7.84 -12.66 7.10
N ALA A 81 6.57 -12.60 6.69
CA ALA A 81 5.51 -11.95 7.43
C ALA A 81 4.17 -12.60 7.09
N THR A 82 3.29 -12.68 8.08
CA THR A 82 1.90 -13.09 7.91
C THR A 82 1.05 -11.93 7.41
N THR A 83 -0.13 -12.25 6.86
CA THR A 83 -1.13 -11.24 6.47
C THR A 83 -1.54 -10.34 7.65
N ALA A 84 -1.66 -10.91 8.85
CA ALA A 84 -2.04 -10.17 10.04
C ALA A 84 -0.98 -9.13 10.43
N GLU A 85 0.30 -9.51 10.42
CA GLU A 85 1.42 -8.60 10.68
C GLU A 85 1.52 -7.50 9.62
N CYS A 86 1.32 -7.83 8.35
CA CYS A 86 1.31 -6.85 7.26
C CYS A 86 0.19 -5.82 7.44
N CYS A 87 -1.04 -6.27 7.74
CA CYS A 87 -2.17 -5.40 8.02
C CYS A 87 -1.91 -4.50 9.24
N GLN A 88 -1.30 -5.03 10.30
CA GLN A 88 -0.99 -4.28 11.52
C GLN A 88 0.06 -3.20 11.26
N ARG A 89 1.15 -3.53 10.55
CA ARG A 89 2.21 -2.57 10.19
C ARG A 89 1.66 -1.45 9.33
N LEU A 90 0.85 -1.78 8.33
CA LEU A 90 0.24 -0.78 7.44
C LEU A 90 -0.73 0.14 8.19
N ASP A 91 -1.55 -0.41 9.11
CA ASP A 91 -2.45 0.39 9.95
C ASP A 91 -1.67 1.33 10.86
N HIS A 92 -0.61 0.82 11.52
CA HIS A 92 0.22 1.61 12.42
C HIS A 92 0.95 2.74 11.68
N ALA A 93 1.60 2.45 10.55
CA ALA A 93 2.28 3.45 9.73
C ALA A 93 1.31 4.55 9.25
N THR A 94 0.14 4.14 8.74
CA THR A 94 -0.89 5.09 8.27
C THR A 94 -1.36 5.99 9.41
N ARG A 95 -1.62 5.45 10.60
CA ARG A 95 -2.02 6.26 11.77
C ARG A 95 -0.95 7.26 12.19
N LEU A 96 0.32 6.86 12.21
CA LEU A 96 1.42 7.77 12.57
C LEU A 96 1.57 8.92 11.58
N LEU A 97 1.46 8.63 10.27
CA LEU A 97 1.59 9.63 9.22
C LEU A 97 0.40 10.60 9.21
N LEU A 98 -0.82 10.10 9.41
CA LEU A 98 -2.03 10.93 9.42
C LEU A 98 -2.23 11.69 10.74
N ALA A 99 -1.80 11.15 11.89
CA ALA A 99 -1.82 11.90 13.15
C ALA A 99 -0.97 13.16 13.06
N ARG A 100 0.12 13.12 12.28
CA ARG A 100 0.99 14.27 11.99
C ARG A 100 0.39 15.25 10.97
N GLU A 101 -0.64 14.91 10.20
CA GLU A 101 -1.41 15.89 9.40
C GLU A 101 -2.27 16.80 10.29
N LEU A 102 -2.87 16.26 11.34
CA LEU A 102 -3.85 16.99 12.16
C LEU A 102 -3.22 17.94 13.19
N GLN A 103 -1.89 17.93 13.30
CA GLN A 103 -1.12 18.73 14.26
C GLN A 103 -0.44 19.96 13.63
N GLU A 104 -0.56 20.13 12.31
CA GLU A 104 -0.09 21.29 11.53
C GLU A 104 -1.28 22.02 10.90
#